data_AF-A0A816V8Q3-F1
#
_entry.id   AF-A0A816V8Q3-F1
#
_cell.length_a   1.000
_cell.length_b   1.000
_cell.length_c   1.000
_cell.angle_alpha   90.00
_cell.angle_beta   90.00
_cell.angle_gamma   90.00
#
_symmetry.space_group_name_H-M   'P 1'
#
loop_
_entity.id
_entity.type
_entity.pdbx_description
1 polymer ?
#
loop_
_entity_poly.entity_id
_entity_poly.type
_entity_poly.pdbx_seq_one_letter_code
_entity_poly.pdbx_strand_id
1 'polypeptide(L)'
;MEALAFPHLFPDGKGSFDEQRETILQWKEYCKTRLFSSDSRFAADSSYIFFLQYLGDLKQVFSGINIAFRKKLPMNAKQSLDETQMKFLMNKDMIYRHLQCVRGSPQYWLKRLKDLLAMTRQIGFPTFFLTLSCADLRWKEFVDNFVRPTGGIIKESNKLEEKTLLIRANPVLVARLFERRFTSLMNLFIKGGAWCLGKVKDWFSRIEIQLRGSPHSHMSIWVDNAPKYNGPHTDEKTRLAIVTFCDKYITTRFLL
;
A
#
# COMPACT_ATOMS: atom_id res chain seq x y z
N MET A 1 -4.47 -25.59 -12.99
CA MET A 1 -5.70 -25.22 -12.25
C MET A 1 -6.14 -23.80 -12.57
N GLU A 2 -5.23 -22.81 -12.59
CA GLU A 2 -5.52 -21.42 -12.98
C GLU A 2 -6.19 -21.28 -14.36
N ALA A 3 -5.62 -21.86 -15.41
CA ALA A 3 -6.19 -21.80 -16.76
C ALA A 3 -7.56 -22.49 -16.89
N LEU A 4 -7.86 -23.46 -16.02
CA LEU A 4 -9.17 -24.13 -15.96
C LEU A 4 -10.21 -23.29 -15.23
N ALA A 5 -9.79 -22.50 -14.24
CA ALA A 5 -10.68 -21.63 -13.46
C ALA A 5 -11.01 -20.32 -14.20
N PHE A 6 -10.13 -19.85 -15.08
CA PHE A 6 -10.30 -18.62 -15.86
C PHE A 6 -10.12 -18.88 -17.37
N PRO A 7 -10.94 -19.74 -18.00
CA PRO A 7 -10.78 -20.10 -19.41
C PRO A 7 -10.91 -18.89 -20.35
N HIS A 8 -11.68 -17.86 -19.96
CA HIS A 8 -11.80 -16.60 -20.72
C HIS A 8 -10.52 -15.75 -20.71
N LEU A 9 -9.65 -15.92 -19.71
CA LEU A 9 -8.34 -15.26 -19.66
C LEU A 9 -7.25 -16.10 -20.32
N PHE A 10 -7.44 -17.43 -20.37
CA PHE A 10 -6.51 -18.41 -20.92
C PHE A 10 -7.16 -19.22 -22.05
N PRO A 11 -7.47 -18.61 -23.21
CA PRO A 11 -8.19 -19.28 -24.30
C PRO A 11 -7.45 -20.50 -24.85
N ASP A 12 -6.11 -20.46 -24.88
CA ASP A 12 -5.28 -21.57 -25.33
C ASP A 12 -4.93 -22.57 -24.22
N GLY A 13 -5.40 -22.33 -22.98
CA GLY A 13 -5.07 -23.15 -21.81
C GLY A 13 -3.60 -23.11 -21.37
N LYS A 14 -2.79 -22.23 -21.96
CA LYS A 14 -1.34 -22.09 -21.73
C LYS A 14 -0.99 -20.81 -20.98
N GLY A 15 0.18 -20.79 -20.35
CA GLY A 15 0.75 -19.66 -19.62
C GLY A 15 0.44 -19.64 -18.13
N SER A 16 -0.13 -20.69 -17.54
CA SER A 16 -0.41 -20.74 -16.09
C SER A 16 0.87 -20.80 -15.25
N PHE A 17 0.85 -20.31 -14.00
CA PHE A 17 2.07 -20.18 -13.17
C PHE A 17 2.92 -21.47 -13.10
N ASP A 18 2.29 -22.64 -13.03
CA ASP A 18 2.96 -23.92 -12.85
C ASP A 18 3.54 -24.54 -14.14
N GLU A 19 3.34 -23.90 -15.30
CA GLU A 19 3.89 -24.40 -16.57
C GLU A 19 5.40 -24.25 -16.67
N GLN A 20 6.02 -25.19 -17.38
CA GLN A 20 7.45 -25.12 -17.72
C GLN A 20 7.72 -23.94 -18.64
N ARG A 21 8.79 -23.21 -18.32
CA ARG A 21 9.26 -22.03 -19.04
C ARG A 21 10.77 -22.02 -19.09
N GLU A 22 11.33 -21.41 -20.12
CA GLU A 22 12.77 -21.19 -20.23
C GLU A 22 13.31 -20.33 -19.07
N THR A 23 12.59 -19.25 -18.75
CA THR A 23 12.91 -18.38 -17.61
C THR A 23 12.00 -18.70 -16.44
N ILE A 24 12.58 -19.14 -15.32
CA ILE A 24 11.84 -19.40 -14.08
C ILE A 24 11.41 -18.06 -13.47
N LEU A 25 10.11 -17.89 -13.27
CA LEU A 25 9.54 -16.68 -12.66
C LEU A 25 9.24 -16.93 -11.17
N GLN A 26 9.67 -16.01 -10.32
CA GLN A 26 9.16 -15.97 -8.95
C GLN A 26 7.68 -15.57 -8.94
N TRP A 27 6.93 -15.98 -7.92
CA TRP A 27 5.51 -15.65 -7.80
C TRP A 27 5.21 -14.16 -7.95
N LYS A 28 6.03 -13.30 -7.36
CA LYS A 28 5.87 -11.84 -7.46
C LYS A 28 6.08 -11.33 -8.88
N GLU A 29 7.05 -11.90 -9.60
CA GLU A 29 7.34 -11.55 -10.98
C GLU A 29 6.21 -12.02 -11.89
N TYR A 30 5.71 -13.24 -11.68
CA TYR A 30 4.53 -13.74 -12.36
C TYR A 30 3.33 -12.80 -12.20
N CYS A 31 2.95 -12.44 -10.97
CA CYS A 31 1.85 -11.51 -10.74
C CYS A 31 2.08 -10.15 -11.40
N LYS A 32 3.31 -9.61 -11.35
CA LYS A 32 3.65 -8.36 -12.04
C LYS A 32 3.49 -8.49 -13.56
N THR A 33 3.99 -9.55 -14.17
CA THR A 33 3.86 -9.76 -15.62
C THR A 33 2.40 -9.86 -16.04
N ARG A 34 1.55 -10.51 -15.23
CA ARG A 34 0.10 -10.62 -15.50
C ARG A 34 -0.62 -9.28 -15.34
N LEU A 35 -0.41 -8.60 -14.21
CA LEU A 35 -1.15 -7.39 -13.87
C LEU A 35 -0.62 -6.13 -14.59
N PHE A 36 0.66 -6.11 -14.99
CA PHE A 36 1.29 -4.95 -15.62
C PHE A 36 1.60 -5.15 -17.11
N SER A 37 1.11 -6.26 -17.69
CA SER A 37 1.18 -6.48 -19.14
C SER A 37 0.49 -5.34 -19.90
N SER A 38 0.94 -5.12 -21.13
CA SER A 38 0.20 -4.29 -22.10
C SER A 38 -1.21 -4.82 -22.34
N ASP A 39 -1.38 -6.14 -22.24
CA ASP A 39 -2.69 -6.78 -22.26
C ASP A 39 -3.39 -6.64 -20.91
N SER A 40 -4.43 -5.82 -20.87
CA SER A 40 -5.16 -5.51 -19.65
C SER A 40 -6.18 -6.56 -19.23
N ARG A 41 -6.38 -7.68 -19.96
CA ARG A 41 -7.43 -8.66 -19.65
C ARG A 41 -7.36 -9.17 -18.21
N PHE A 42 -6.15 -9.44 -17.73
CA PHE A 42 -5.90 -9.91 -16.37
C PHE A 42 -6.06 -8.81 -15.31
N ALA A 43 -5.72 -7.57 -15.67
CA ALA A 43 -5.79 -6.41 -14.79
C ALA A 43 -7.22 -5.82 -14.70
N ALA A 44 -8.08 -6.13 -15.67
CA ALA A 44 -9.48 -5.73 -15.69
C ALA A 44 -10.37 -6.71 -14.91
N ASP A 45 -10.01 -8.00 -14.88
CA ASP A 45 -10.78 -9.02 -14.17
C ASP A 45 -10.54 -8.95 -12.65
N SER A 46 -11.53 -8.45 -11.92
CA SER A 46 -11.45 -8.31 -10.47
C SER A 46 -11.38 -9.67 -9.75
N SER A 47 -12.09 -10.68 -10.26
CA SER A 47 -12.07 -12.04 -9.69
C SER A 47 -10.68 -12.65 -9.79
N TYR A 48 -10.00 -12.44 -10.92
CA TYR A 48 -8.63 -12.89 -11.11
C TYR A 48 -7.63 -12.16 -10.20
N ILE A 49 -7.79 -10.85 -9.98
CA ILE A 49 -6.96 -10.09 -9.03
C ILE A 49 -7.10 -10.65 -7.62
N PHE A 50 -8.34 -10.90 -7.15
CA PHE A 50 -8.57 -11.48 -5.84
C PHE A 50 -8.06 -12.91 -5.72
N PHE A 51 -8.14 -13.70 -6.79
CA PHE A 51 -7.53 -15.02 -6.86
C PHE A 51 -5.99 -14.96 -6.69
N LEU A 52 -5.31 -14.05 -7.41
CA LEU A 52 -3.87 -13.85 -7.26
C LEU A 52 -3.50 -13.35 -5.85
N GLN A 53 -4.30 -12.45 -5.27
CA GLN A 53 -4.12 -11.97 -3.90
C GLN A 53 -4.25 -13.13 -2.90
N TYR A 54 -5.29 -13.94 -3.02
CA TYR A 54 -5.52 -15.11 -2.15
C TYR A 54 -4.36 -16.11 -2.21
N LEU A 55 -3.92 -16.48 -3.41
CA LEU A 55 -2.77 -17.37 -3.57
C LEU A 55 -1.47 -16.76 -3.02
N GLY A 56 -1.29 -15.45 -3.21
CA GLY A 56 -0.15 -14.71 -2.65
C GLY A 56 -0.15 -14.69 -1.12
N ASP A 57 -1.32 -14.53 -0.51
CA ASP A 57 -1.47 -14.56 0.95
C ASP A 57 -1.27 -15.96 1.50
N LEU A 58 -1.85 -17.00 0.88
CA LEU A 58 -1.60 -18.39 1.24
C LEU A 58 -0.10 -18.72 1.21
N LYS A 59 0.61 -18.37 0.13
CA LYS A 59 2.05 -18.60 0.02
C LYS A 59 2.82 -17.90 1.14
N GLN A 60 2.43 -16.68 1.52
CA GLN A 60 3.05 -15.95 2.64
C GLN A 60 2.74 -16.58 4.00
N VAL A 61 1.51 -17.04 4.23
CA VAL A 61 1.09 -17.74 5.45
C VAL A 61 1.90 -19.03 5.60
N PHE A 62 1.95 -19.89 4.58
CA PHE A 62 2.72 -21.13 4.62
C PHE A 62 4.21 -20.87 4.82
N SER A 63 4.77 -19.85 4.15
CA SER A 63 6.15 -19.44 4.39
C SER A 63 6.38 -19.01 5.84
N GLY A 64 5.47 -18.25 6.44
CA GLY A 64 5.55 -17.81 7.83
C GLY A 64 5.48 -18.98 8.81
N ILE A 65 4.56 -19.93 8.57
CA ILE A 65 4.40 -21.16 9.35
C ILE A 65 5.67 -22.02 9.26
N ASN A 66 6.22 -22.22 8.05
CA ASN A 66 7.45 -22.98 7.84
C ASN A 66 8.65 -22.39 8.60
N ILE A 67 8.77 -21.06 8.63
CA ILE A 67 9.79 -20.37 9.42
C ILE A 67 9.57 -20.62 10.92
N ALA A 68 8.32 -20.54 11.39
CA ALA A 68 7.98 -20.78 12.79
C ALA A 68 8.38 -22.18 13.25
N PHE A 69 8.08 -23.20 12.43
CA PHE A 69 8.51 -24.58 12.69
C PHE A 69 10.03 -24.68 12.78
N ARG A 70 10.76 -24.24 11.74
CA ARG A 70 12.24 -24.33 11.72
C ARG A 70 12.91 -23.65 12.92
N LYS A 71 12.38 -22.53 13.41
CA LYS A 71 13.02 -21.75 14.47
C LYS A 71 12.71 -22.22 15.89
N LYS A 72 11.51 -22.74 16.15
CA LYS A 72 11.04 -22.95 17.53
C LYS A 72 10.63 -24.38 17.84
N LEU A 73 10.51 -25.23 16.82
CA LEU A 73 9.94 -26.57 16.92
C LEU A 73 10.57 -27.47 15.86
N PRO A 74 11.74 -28.08 16.12
CA PRO A 74 12.20 -29.19 15.29
C PRO A 74 11.22 -30.36 15.50
N MET A 75 10.12 -30.35 14.75
CA MET A 75 9.09 -31.37 14.79
C MET A 75 9.24 -32.30 13.59
N ASN A 76 9.06 -33.59 13.86
CA ASN A 76 9.00 -34.60 12.83
C ASN A 76 7.66 -34.49 12.06
N ALA A 77 7.61 -34.93 10.80
CA ALA A 77 6.41 -34.82 9.95
C ALA A 77 5.13 -35.38 10.58
N LYS A 78 5.25 -36.38 11.48
CA LYS A 78 4.13 -36.97 12.23
C LYS A 78 3.55 -36.02 13.29
N GLN A 79 4.37 -35.15 13.88
CA GLN A 79 3.94 -34.18 14.90
C GLN A 79 3.31 -32.94 14.26
N SER A 80 3.70 -32.56 13.04
CA SER A 80 3.04 -31.46 12.30
C SER A 80 1.63 -31.79 11.82
N LEU A 81 1.27 -33.08 11.74
CA LEU A 81 -0.05 -33.56 11.33
C LEU A 81 -1.04 -33.68 12.51
N ASP A 82 -0.56 -33.54 13.75
CA ASP A 82 -1.43 -33.59 14.94
C ASP A 82 -2.13 -32.23 15.14
N GLU A 83 -3.45 -32.21 14.90
CA GLU A 83 -4.29 -31.02 15.04
C GLU A 83 -4.24 -30.41 16.45
N THR A 84 -4.08 -31.25 17.48
CA THR A 84 -4.11 -30.82 18.88
C THR A 84 -2.86 -29.99 19.20
N GLN A 85 -1.70 -30.48 18.75
CA GLN A 85 -0.44 -29.74 18.86
C GLN A 85 -0.48 -28.48 18.01
N MET A 86 -1.03 -28.52 16.79
CA MET A 86 -1.16 -27.34 15.95
C MET A 86 -1.99 -26.23 16.61
N LYS A 87 -3.14 -26.57 17.21
CA LYS A 87 -3.95 -25.62 17.97
C LYS A 87 -3.20 -25.05 19.18
N PHE A 88 -2.46 -25.88 19.91
CA PHE A 88 -1.64 -25.44 21.04
C PHE A 88 -0.53 -24.45 20.61
N LEU A 89 0.11 -24.70 19.46
CA LEU A 89 1.17 -23.85 18.91
C LEU A 89 0.65 -22.53 18.35
N MET A 90 -0.56 -22.54 17.78
CA MET A 90 -1.27 -21.32 17.42
C MET A 90 -1.58 -20.49 18.67
N ASN A 91 -2.10 -21.10 19.74
CA ASN A 91 -2.49 -20.40 20.98
C ASN A 91 -1.33 -19.70 21.72
N LYS A 92 -0.07 -20.11 21.51
CA LYS A 92 1.10 -19.50 22.18
C LYS A 92 1.74 -18.33 21.41
N ASP A 93 1.03 -17.69 20.47
CA ASP A 93 1.54 -16.60 19.61
C ASP A 93 2.81 -16.95 18.79
N MET A 94 3.22 -18.22 18.77
CA MET A 94 4.45 -18.66 18.13
C MET A 94 4.33 -18.61 16.61
N ILE A 95 3.16 -19.00 16.10
CA ILE A 95 2.83 -18.99 14.67
C ILE A 95 2.25 -17.64 14.26
N TYR A 96 1.32 -17.07 15.04
CA TYR A 96 0.68 -15.78 14.71
C TYR A 96 1.68 -14.64 14.50
N ARG A 97 2.78 -14.61 15.27
CA ARG A 97 3.85 -13.62 15.06
C ARG A 97 4.47 -13.69 13.67
N HIS A 98 4.51 -14.85 13.04
CA HIS A 98 5.07 -15.00 11.69
C HIS A 98 4.07 -14.59 10.59
N LEU A 99 2.81 -14.31 10.93
CA LEU A 99 1.79 -13.80 9.99
C LEU A 99 1.87 -12.28 9.77
N GLN A 100 2.83 -11.59 10.39
CA GLN A 100 3.11 -10.17 10.14
C GLN A 100 3.43 -9.85 8.68
N CYS A 101 3.84 -10.85 7.87
CA CYS A 101 4.11 -10.69 6.45
C CYS A 101 2.83 -10.42 5.64
N VAL A 102 1.69 -10.99 6.07
CA VAL A 102 0.41 -10.84 5.40
C VAL A 102 -0.16 -9.45 5.67
N ARG A 103 -0.13 -8.60 4.65
CA ARG A 103 -0.67 -7.23 4.74
C ARG A 103 -2.14 -7.27 5.10
N GLY A 104 -2.58 -6.33 5.94
CA GLY A 104 -3.97 -6.26 6.39
C GLY A 104 -4.33 -7.19 7.55
N SER A 105 -3.49 -8.19 7.88
CA SER A 105 -3.72 -9.05 9.04
C SER A 105 -3.61 -8.29 10.37
N PRO A 106 -4.26 -8.76 11.46
CA PRO A 106 -4.12 -8.15 12.78
C PRO A 106 -2.66 -8.03 13.25
N GLN A 107 -1.84 -9.03 12.93
CA GLN A 107 -0.42 -9.07 13.32
C GLN A 107 0.43 -8.09 12.51
N TYR A 108 0.10 -7.89 11.22
CA TYR A 108 0.69 -6.83 10.42
C TYR A 108 0.37 -5.45 11.02
N TRP A 109 -0.89 -5.18 11.38
CA TRP A 109 -1.28 -3.89 11.98
C TRP A 109 -0.67 -3.67 13.35
N LEU A 110 -0.59 -4.72 14.19
CA LEU A 110 0.09 -4.64 15.48
C LEU A 110 1.57 -4.29 15.31
N LYS A 111 2.25 -4.86 14.30
CA LYS A 111 3.62 -4.49 13.96
C LYS A 111 3.71 -3.03 13.55
N ARG A 112 2.87 -2.56 12.62
CA ARG A 112 2.87 -1.15 12.17
C ARG A 112 2.60 -0.17 13.30
N LEU A 113 1.71 -0.52 14.23
CA LEU A 113 1.45 0.27 15.44
C LEU A 113 2.69 0.32 16.34
N LYS A 114 3.34 -0.82 16.57
CA LYS A 114 4.58 -0.88 17.38
C LYS A 114 5.70 -0.06 16.75
N ASP A 115 5.86 -0.12 15.42
CA ASP A 115 6.83 0.71 14.68
C ASP A 115 6.54 2.19 14.92
N LEU A 116 5.29 2.64 14.74
CA LEU A 116 4.89 4.03 14.98
C LEU A 116 5.12 4.48 16.43
N LEU A 117 4.77 3.65 17.42
CA LEU A 117 5.01 3.94 18.82
C LEU A 117 6.51 4.02 19.15
N ALA A 118 7.33 3.17 18.52
CA ALA A 118 8.79 3.22 18.66
C ALA A 118 9.36 4.51 18.07
N MET A 119 8.90 4.93 16.87
CA MET A 119 9.26 6.22 16.27
C MET A 119 8.90 7.38 17.20
N THR A 120 7.67 7.40 17.74
CA THR A 120 7.25 8.46 18.67
C THR A 120 8.08 8.48 19.95
N ARG A 121 8.45 7.32 20.50
CA ARG A 121 9.31 7.23 21.70
C ARG A 121 10.75 7.69 21.44
N GLN A 122 11.33 7.39 20.28
CA GLN A 122 12.72 7.72 19.98
C GLN A 122 12.91 9.13 19.41
N ILE A 123 11.99 9.57 18.55
CA ILE A 123 12.09 10.86 17.84
C ILE A 123 11.32 11.96 18.58
N GLY A 124 10.26 11.59 19.31
CA GLY A 124 9.29 12.50 19.92
C GLY A 124 7.99 12.56 19.12
N PHE A 125 7.13 13.53 19.42
CA PHE A 125 5.87 13.72 18.67
C PHE A 125 6.14 14.20 17.24
N PRO A 126 5.32 13.76 16.26
CA PRO A 126 5.44 14.23 14.88
C PRO A 126 5.17 15.74 14.80
N THR A 127 5.87 16.41 13.90
CA THR A 127 5.72 17.86 13.64
C THR A 127 4.44 18.15 12.88
N PHE A 128 4.16 17.34 11.85
CA PHE A 128 2.96 17.49 11.03
C PHE A 128 2.19 16.17 10.97
N PHE A 129 0.87 16.29 10.95
CA PHE A 129 -0.03 15.21 10.56
C PHE A 129 -0.71 15.60 9.25
N LEU A 130 -0.48 14.83 8.19
CA LEU A 130 -0.96 15.14 6.85
C LEU A 130 -1.91 14.04 6.37
N THR A 131 -3.10 14.44 5.93
CA THR A 131 -4.05 13.54 5.25
C THR A 131 -4.17 13.94 3.80
N LEU A 132 -3.94 12.99 2.89
CA LEU A 132 -4.04 13.17 1.44
C LEU A 132 -5.14 12.28 0.89
N SER A 133 -6.10 12.88 0.20
CA SER A 133 -7.15 12.16 -0.53
C SER A 133 -6.77 12.00 -2.00
N CYS A 134 -7.01 10.81 -2.55
CA CYS A 134 -6.92 10.56 -3.98
C CYS A 134 -8.09 11.25 -4.70
N ALA A 135 -7.79 12.25 -5.54
CA ALA A 135 -8.77 12.94 -6.38
C ALA A 135 -8.78 12.35 -7.80
N ASP A 136 -8.82 11.02 -7.90
CA ASP A 136 -8.78 10.23 -9.13
C ASP A 136 -9.72 10.72 -10.23
N LEU A 137 -10.96 11.09 -9.88
CA LEU A 137 -11.97 11.60 -10.81
C LEU A 137 -11.61 12.97 -11.45
N ARG A 138 -10.67 13.71 -10.86
CA ARG A 138 -10.20 15.02 -11.35
C ARG A 138 -8.92 14.92 -12.18
N TRP A 139 -8.19 13.81 -12.10
CA TRP A 139 -6.90 13.66 -12.76
C TRP A 139 -7.10 13.31 -14.25
N LYS A 140 -6.86 14.28 -15.13
CA LYS A 140 -7.01 14.10 -16.60
C LYS A 140 -6.17 12.92 -17.10
N GLU A 141 -4.99 12.70 -16.51
CA GLU A 141 -4.10 11.61 -16.90
C GLU A 141 -4.72 10.24 -16.68
N PHE A 142 -5.66 10.07 -15.75
CA PHE A 142 -6.37 8.80 -15.60
C PHE A 142 -7.16 8.51 -16.86
N VAL A 143 -8.03 9.45 -17.28
CA VAL A 143 -8.84 9.34 -18.48
C VAL A 143 -7.95 9.12 -19.71
N ASP A 144 -6.87 9.88 -19.85
CA ASP A 144 -5.91 9.74 -20.95
C ASP A 144 -5.32 8.32 -21.06
N ASN A 145 -4.93 7.71 -19.93
CA ASN A 145 -4.35 6.36 -19.94
C ASN A 145 -5.37 5.28 -20.32
N PHE A 146 -6.67 5.52 -20.16
CA PHE A 146 -7.73 4.62 -20.62
C PHE A 146 -8.13 4.84 -22.09
N VAL A 147 -8.09 6.10 -22.56
CA VAL A 147 -8.58 6.50 -23.89
C VAL A 147 -7.51 6.33 -24.98
N ARG A 148 -6.22 6.55 -24.67
CA ARG A 148 -5.13 6.43 -25.66
C ARG A 148 -4.98 5.00 -26.24
N PRO A 149 -5.02 3.91 -25.44
CA PRO A 149 -4.90 2.56 -25.98
C PRO A 149 -6.09 2.15 -26.86
N THR A 150 -7.25 2.77 -26.66
CA THR A 150 -8.47 2.49 -27.42
C THR A 150 -8.62 3.37 -28.67
N GLY A 151 -7.66 4.26 -28.95
CA GLY A 151 -7.71 5.19 -30.08
C GLY A 151 -8.82 6.25 -29.97
N GLY A 152 -9.41 6.41 -28.78
CA GLY A 152 -10.51 7.34 -28.57
C GLY A 152 -10.04 8.80 -28.50
N ILE A 153 -10.97 9.73 -28.75
CA ILE A 153 -10.74 11.17 -28.57
C ILE A 153 -11.03 11.52 -27.11
N ILE A 154 -10.08 12.18 -26.43
CA ILE A 154 -10.23 12.65 -25.06
C ILE A 154 -11.26 13.80 -25.05
N LYS A 155 -12.47 13.54 -24.56
CA LYS A 155 -13.45 14.59 -24.28
C LYS A 155 -13.20 15.14 -22.87
N GLU A 156 -12.94 16.43 -22.73
CA GLU A 156 -12.74 17.07 -21.41
C GLU A 156 -14.00 16.98 -20.52
N SER A 157 -15.17 16.82 -21.13
CA SER A 157 -16.49 16.81 -20.50
C SER A 157 -17.04 15.41 -20.21
N ASN A 158 -16.19 14.42 -19.92
CA ASN A 158 -16.71 13.10 -19.51
C ASN A 158 -17.58 13.25 -18.26
N LYS A 159 -18.81 12.73 -18.32
CA LYS A 159 -19.71 12.72 -17.16
C LYS A 159 -19.06 11.94 -16.01
N LEU A 160 -19.42 12.27 -14.77
CA LEU A 160 -18.87 11.63 -13.56
C LEU A 160 -18.98 10.09 -13.61
N GLU A 161 -20.10 9.60 -14.16
CA GLU A 161 -20.40 8.18 -14.33
C GLU A 161 -19.41 7.49 -15.29
N GLU A 162 -19.13 8.11 -16.45
CA GLU A 162 -18.19 7.58 -17.44
C GLU A 162 -16.77 7.48 -16.85
N LYS A 163 -16.34 8.51 -16.11
CA LYS A 163 -15.05 8.47 -15.41
C LYS A 163 -14.99 7.36 -14.37
N THR A 164 -16.08 7.15 -13.64
CA THR A 164 -16.18 6.08 -12.64
C THR A 164 -16.10 4.70 -13.28
N LEU A 165 -16.75 4.51 -14.43
CA LEU A 165 -16.68 3.26 -15.20
C LEU A 165 -15.26 2.98 -15.69
N LEU A 166 -14.55 4.00 -16.21
CA LEU A 166 -13.17 3.85 -16.64
C LEU A 166 -12.25 3.45 -15.49
N ILE A 167 -12.36 4.11 -14.33
CA ILE A 167 -11.58 3.78 -13.12
C ILE A 167 -11.84 2.33 -12.69
N ARG A 168 -13.10 1.88 -12.75
CA ARG A 168 -13.46 0.49 -12.40
C ARG A 168 -12.99 -0.53 -13.43
N ALA A 169 -12.81 -0.14 -14.69
CA ALA A 169 -12.40 -1.04 -15.76
C ALA A 169 -10.97 -1.58 -15.59
N ASN A 170 -10.08 -0.84 -14.90
CA ASN A 170 -8.74 -1.32 -14.57
C ASN A 170 -8.29 -0.81 -13.19
N PRO A 171 -8.67 -1.51 -12.10
CA PRO A 171 -8.30 -1.13 -10.75
C PRO A 171 -6.79 -1.16 -10.50
N VAL A 172 -6.04 -2.00 -11.23
CA VAL A 172 -4.58 -2.07 -11.12
C VAL A 172 -3.93 -0.78 -11.61
N LEU A 173 -4.34 -0.27 -12.77
CA LEU A 173 -3.83 0.98 -13.33
C LEU A 173 -4.08 2.15 -12.37
N VAL A 174 -5.29 2.21 -11.81
CA VAL A 174 -5.69 3.24 -10.83
C VAL A 174 -4.79 3.20 -9.60
N ALA A 175 -4.57 2.02 -9.02
CA ALA A 175 -3.70 1.84 -7.87
C ALA A 175 -2.25 2.26 -8.17
N ARG A 176 -1.74 1.93 -9.35
CA ARG A 176 -0.37 2.31 -9.78
C ARG A 176 -0.21 3.81 -9.99
N LEU A 177 -1.20 4.47 -10.59
CA LEU A 177 -1.16 5.91 -10.79
C LEU A 177 -1.21 6.66 -9.45
N PHE A 178 -2.03 6.18 -8.51
CA PHE A 178 -2.02 6.68 -7.13
C PHE A 178 -0.64 6.48 -6.49
N GLU A 179 -0.07 5.27 -6.54
CA GLU A 179 1.25 4.96 -5.99
C GLU A 179 2.35 5.86 -6.59
N ARG A 180 2.32 6.08 -7.91
CA ARG A 180 3.26 6.95 -8.61
C ARG A 180 3.14 8.40 -8.14
N ARG A 181 1.91 8.93 -8.04
CA ARG A 181 1.67 10.30 -7.54
C ARG A 181 2.11 10.45 -6.09
N PHE A 182 1.75 9.50 -5.24
CA PHE A 182 2.16 9.49 -3.83
C PHE A 182 3.68 9.45 -3.68
N THR A 183 4.34 8.53 -4.40
CA THR A 183 5.81 8.40 -4.37
C THR A 183 6.50 9.64 -4.90
N SER A 184 5.97 10.24 -5.97
CA SER A 184 6.52 11.49 -6.54
C SER A 184 6.35 12.66 -5.58
N LEU A 185 5.19 12.79 -4.93
CA LEU A 185 4.96 13.79 -3.88
C LEU A 185 5.99 13.63 -2.75
N MET A 186 6.14 12.41 -2.26
CA MET A 186 7.08 12.11 -1.18
C MET A 186 8.53 12.40 -1.57
N ASN A 187 8.95 12.01 -2.77
CA ASN A 187 10.35 12.12 -3.19
C ASN A 187 10.74 13.51 -3.70
N LEU A 188 9.81 14.28 -4.27
CA LEU A 188 10.11 15.60 -4.83
C LEU A 188 9.87 16.71 -3.80
N PHE A 189 8.72 16.67 -3.11
CA PHE A 189 8.25 17.79 -2.29
C PHE A 189 8.48 17.59 -0.80
N ILE A 190 8.23 16.39 -0.27
CA ILE A 190 8.31 16.13 1.18
C ILE A 190 9.73 15.82 1.61
N LYS A 191 10.34 14.78 1.03
CA LYS A 191 11.69 14.30 1.38
C LYS A 191 12.79 14.84 0.45
N GLY A 192 12.42 15.19 -0.78
CA GLY A 192 13.32 15.76 -1.77
C GLY A 192 13.76 17.18 -1.41
N GLY A 193 14.68 17.74 -2.19
CA GLY A 193 15.29 19.04 -1.90
C GLY A 193 14.33 20.24 -1.85
N ALA A 194 13.07 20.10 -2.29
CA ALA A 194 12.08 21.17 -2.18
C ALA A 194 11.62 21.41 -0.72
N TRP A 195 11.71 20.39 0.15
CA TRP A 195 11.43 20.49 1.59
C TRP A 195 10.22 21.38 1.94
N CYS A 196 9.07 21.10 1.32
CA CYS A 196 7.87 21.95 1.43
C CYS A 196 7.31 22.04 2.87
N LEU A 197 7.72 21.13 3.75
CA LEU A 197 7.39 21.14 5.19
C LEU A 197 8.66 21.29 6.06
N GLY A 198 9.77 21.75 5.48
CA GLY A 198 11.09 21.70 6.08
C GLY A 198 11.81 20.37 5.82
N LYS A 199 13.05 20.27 6.32
CA LYS A 199 13.88 19.09 6.14
C LYS A 199 13.32 17.92 6.96
N VAL A 200 12.76 16.93 6.29
CA VAL A 200 12.14 15.77 6.94
C VAL A 200 13.19 14.84 7.53
N LYS A 201 13.10 14.62 8.84
CA LYS A 201 13.92 13.68 9.59
C LYS A 201 13.44 12.24 9.40
N ASP A 202 12.15 12.03 9.58
CA ASP A 202 11.50 10.73 9.40
C ASP A 202 10.01 10.90 9.11
N TRP A 203 9.35 9.85 8.64
CA TRP A 203 7.94 9.86 8.28
C TRP A 203 7.32 8.47 8.41
N PHE A 204 6.03 8.45 8.73
CA PHE A 204 5.21 7.25 8.74
C PHE A 204 3.97 7.51 7.91
N SER A 205 3.55 6.53 7.11
CA SER A 205 2.30 6.60 6.34
C SER A 205 1.49 5.32 6.49
N ARG A 206 0.17 5.50 6.51
CA ARG A 206 -0.86 4.46 6.37
C ARG A 206 -1.75 4.83 5.19
N ILE A 207 -1.84 3.93 4.22
CA ILE A 207 -2.82 4.03 3.14
C ILE A 207 -4.08 3.28 3.57
N GLU A 208 -5.23 3.93 3.41
CA GLU A 208 -6.56 3.40 3.71
C GLU A 208 -7.46 3.55 2.48
N ILE A 209 -8.23 2.52 2.17
CA ILE A 209 -9.24 2.57 1.11
C ILE A 209 -10.59 2.53 1.82
N GLN A 210 -11.33 3.64 1.76
CA GLN A 210 -12.64 3.77 2.38
C GLN A 210 -13.74 3.22 1.47
N LEU A 211 -14.98 3.15 1.98
CA LEU A 211 -16.18 2.64 1.28
C LEU A 211 -16.42 3.25 -0.11
N ARG A 212 -15.95 4.48 -0.37
CA ARG A 212 -16.06 5.16 -1.68
C ARG A 212 -14.99 4.72 -2.69
N GLY A 213 -14.05 3.88 -2.30
CA GLY A 213 -13.07 3.23 -3.19
C GLY A 213 -11.77 3.99 -3.42
N SER A 214 -11.73 5.31 -3.22
CA SER A 214 -10.51 6.08 -3.44
C SER A 214 -9.54 5.99 -2.25
N PRO A 215 -8.23 5.76 -2.50
CA PRO A 215 -7.22 5.70 -1.45
C PRO A 215 -7.04 7.03 -0.71
N HIS A 216 -6.79 6.94 0.58
CA HIS A 216 -6.39 8.02 1.47
C HIS A 216 -5.04 7.67 2.08
N SER A 217 -4.17 8.66 2.25
CA SER A 217 -2.93 8.50 3.00
C SER A 217 -2.97 9.36 4.25
N HIS A 218 -2.80 8.73 5.41
CA HIS A 218 -2.59 9.39 6.68
C HIS A 218 -1.12 9.30 7.05
N MET A 219 -0.51 10.44 7.34
CA MET A 219 0.93 10.54 7.53
C MET A 219 1.31 11.31 8.77
N SER A 220 2.32 10.83 9.46
CA SER A 220 3.04 11.54 10.53
C SER A 220 4.42 11.90 10.00
N ILE A 221 4.80 13.17 10.11
CA ILE A 221 6.06 13.69 9.56
C ILE A 221 6.84 14.38 10.68
N TRP A 222 8.11 14.01 10.82
CA TRP A 222 9.05 14.63 11.75
C TRP A 222 10.01 15.51 10.97
N VAL A 223 10.15 16.76 11.39
CA VAL A 223 10.99 17.76 10.70
C VAL A 223 12.16 18.15 11.61
N ASP A 224 13.35 18.25 11.03
CA ASP A 224 14.54 18.68 11.74
C ASP A 224 14.38 20.11 12.26
N ASN A 225 14.81 20.34 13.51
CA ASN A 225 14.82 21.64 14.17
C ASN A 225 13.44 22.33 14.26
N ALA A 226 12.35 21.58 14.16
CA ALA A 226 11.01 22.13 14.42
C ALA A 226 10.88 22.54 15.90
N PRO A 227 10.26 23.69 16.21
CA PRO A 227 10.03 24.12 17.59
C PRO A 227 9.08 23.14 18.29
N LYS A 228 9.34 22.87 19.58
CA LYS A 228 8.64 21.85 20.35
C LYS A 228 7.65 22.47 21.32
N TYR A 229 6.41 22.02 21.25
CA TYR A 229 5.39 22.36 22.23
C TYR A 229 5.51 21.44 23.46
N ASN A 230 5.72 22.03 24.64
CA ASN A 230 5.88 21.31 25.91
C ASN A 230 4.67 21.51 26.84
N GLY A 231 3.47 21.67 26.27
CA GLY A 231 2.25 21.86 27.05
C GLY A 231 2.12 23.27 27.65
N PRO A 232 1.34 23.42 28.74
CA PRO A 232 1.04 24.72 29.36
C PRO A 232 2.28 25.51 29.80
N HIS A 233 3.39 24.82 30.10
CA HIS A 233 4.65 25.42 30.56
C HIS A 233 5.57 25.90 29.43
N THR A 234 5.13 25.83 28.18
CA THR A 234 5.90 26.36 27.05
C THR A 234 6.07 27.87 27.20
N ASP A 235 7.31 28.36 27.15
CA ASP A 235 7.64 29.78 27.25
C ASP A 235 7.15 30.58 26.04
N GLU A 236 6.94 31.88 26.24
CA GLU A 236 6.33 32.73 25.22
C GLU A 236 7.19 32.87 23.95
N LYS A 237 8.52 32.83 24.10
CA LYS A 237 9.45 32.86 22.97
C LYS A 237 9.31 31.59 22.11
N THR A 238 9.21 30.41 22.74
CA THR A 238 8.95 29.15 22.01
C THR A 238 7.57 29.16 21.35
N ARG A 239 6.53 29.71 22.01
CA ARG A 239 5.20 29.85 21.39
C ARG A 239 5.25 30.71 20.12
N LEU A 240 5.91 31.86 20.17
CA LEU A 240 6.08 32.73 19.01
C LEU A 240 6.86 32.05 17.88
N ALA A 241 7.89 31.26 18.24
CA ALA A 241 8.64 30.46 17.27
C ALA A 241 7.77 29.38 16.61
N ILE A 242 6.86 28.74 17.36
CA ILE A 242 5.89 27.77 16.81
C ILE A 242 4.96 28.47 15.81
N VAL A 243 4.38 29.62 16.18
CA VAL A 243 3.50 30.39 15.28
C VAL A 243 4.23 30.76 13.99
N THR A 244 5.42 31.33 14.11
CA THR A 244 6.25 31.70 12.95
C THR A 244 6.60 30.49 12.08
N PHE A 245 6.89 29.35 12.70
CA PHE A 245 7.16 28.10 11.98
C PHE A 245 5.92 27.60 11.24
N CYS A 246 4.73 27.64 11.87
CA CYS A 246 3.48 27.28 11.22
C CYS A 246 3.16 28.21 10.05
N ASP A 247 3.26 29.53 10.23
CA ASP A 247 2.96 30.53 9.19
C ASP A 247 3.89 30.40 7.96
N LYS A 248 5.11 29.88 8.16
CA LYS A 248 6.05 29.62 7.07
C LYS A 248 5.58 28.50 6.14
N TYR A 249 4.93 27.46 6.66
CA TYR A 249 4.61 26.24 5.89
C TYR A 249 3.11 26.02 5.69
N ILE A 250 2.26 26.62 6.51
CA ILE A 250 0.81 26.48 6.48
C ILE A 250 0.21 27.85 6.20
N THR A 251 -0.61 27.93 5.15
CA THR A 251 -1.39 29.12 4.83
C THR A 251 -2.82 28.73 4.49
N THR A 252 -3.77 29.57 4.90
CA THR A 252 -5.20 29.44 4.57
C THR A 252 -5.61 30.36 3.42
N ARG A 253 -4.66 31.12 2.84
CA ARG A 253 -4.94 31.94 1.65
C ARG A 253 -5.16 31.03 0.45
N PHE A 254 -6.37 31.07 -0.10
CA PHE A 254 -6.62 30.62 -1.46
C PHE A 254 -5.93 31.58 -2.41
N LEU A 255 -4.82 31.15 -3.03
CA LEU A 255 -4.30 31.80 -4.22
C LEU A 255 -5.23 31.38 -5.38
N LEU A 256 -6.14 32.29 -5.73
CA LEU A 256 -6.93 32.22 -6.97
C LEU A 256 -6.04 32.58 -8.15
#